data_AF-A0AAT9HFE3-F1
#
_entry.id   AF-A0AAT9HFE3-F1
#
_cell.length_a   1.000
_cell.length_b   1.000
_cell.length_c   1.000
_cell.angle_alpha   90.00
_cell.angle_beta   90.00
_cell.angle_gamma   90.00
#
_symmetry.space_group_name_H-M   'P 1'
#
loop_
_entity.id
_entity.type
_entity.pdbx_description
1 polymer ?
#
loop_
_entity_poly.entity_id
_entity_poly.type
_entity_poly.pdbx_seq_one_letter_code
_entity_poly.pdbx_strand_id
1 'polypeptide(L)' 'MGSKYTKRYTEEFKRDAIALVDSSGRTVTAVARELGISSESLRGWYRRAKTSPVS' A
#
# COMPACT_ATOMS: atom_id res chain seq x y z
N MET A 1 26.50 11.97 6.15
CA MET A 1 25.33 11.89 5.24
C MET A 1 24.23 11.12 5.95
N GLY A 2 23.15 11.78 6.36
CA GLY A 2 22.03 11.12 7.02
C GLY A 2 21.22 10.33 6.00
N SER A 3 21.55 9.06 5.80
CA SER A 3 20.64 8.10 5.17
C SER A 3 19.47 7.96 6.12
N LYS A 4 18.44 8.78 5.90
CA LYS A 4 17.16 8.63 6.57
C LYS A 4 16.69 7.22 6.26
N TYR A 5 16.81 6.33 7.25
CA TYR A 5 16.11 5.06 7.32
C TYR A 5 14.62 5.36 7.42
N THR A 6 14.08 5.95 6.36
CA THR A 6 12.66 5.94 6.10
C THR A 6 12.36 4.45 5.98
N LYS A 7 11.55 3.92 6.90
CA LYS A 7 10.98 2.58 6.82
C LYS A 7 10.09 2.56 5.57
N ARG A 8 10.71 2.57 4.39
CA ARG A 8 10.05 2.48 3.10
C ARG A 8 9.64 1.04 3.01
N TYR A 9 8.35 0.80 3.18
CA TYR A 9 7.72 -0.45 2.77
C TYR A 9 8.24 -0.82 1.38
N THR A 10 8.69 -2.06 1.24
CA THR A 10 9.21 -2.57 -0.04
C THR A 10 8.11 -2.47 -1.09
N GLU A 11 8.49 -2.34 -2.36
CA GLU A 11 7.51 -2.27 -3.44
C GLU A 11 6.65 -3.55 -3.51
N GLU A 12 7.26 -4.69 -3.20
CA GLU A 12 6.56 -5.98 -3.05
C GLU A 12 5.49 -5.91 -1.96
N PHE A 13 5.82 -5.39 -0.78
CA PHE A 13 4.84 -5.25 0.31
C PHE A 13 3.67 -4.35 -0.07
N LYS A 14 3.94 -3.25 -0.80
CA LYS A 14 2.88 -2.36 -1.28
C LYS A 14 1.96 -3.06 -2.29
N ARG A 15 2.54 -3.83 -3.22
CA ARG A 15 1.78 -4.58 -4.22
C ARG A 15 0.94 -5.67 -3.58
N ASP A 16 1.52 -6.41 -2.64
CA ASP A 16 0.82 -7.46 -1.89
C ASP A 16 -0.36 -6.87 -1.09
N ALA A 17 -0.14 -5.78 -0.36
CA ALA A 17 -1.21 -5.09 0.36
C ALA A 17 -2.33 -4.57 -0.56
N ILE A 18 -1.99 -4.11 -1.77
CA ILE A 18 -2.97 -3.68 -2.78
C ILE A 18 -3.74 -4.87 -3.36
N ALA A 19 -3.03 -5.96 -3.70
CA ALA A 19 -3.64 -7.18 -4.21
C ALA A 19 -4.55 -7.84 -3.17
N LEU A 20 -4.18 -7.75 -1.88
CA LEU A 20 -4.99 -8.22 -0.78
C LEU A 20 -6.30 -7.43 -0.64
N VAL A 21 -6.27 -6.10 -0.83
CA VAL A 21 -7.48 -5.26 -0.88
C VAL A 21 -8.40 -5.70 -2.02
N ASP A 22 -7.84 -5.92 -3.21
CA ASP A 22 -8.59 -6.28 -4.41
C ASP A 22 -9.20 -7.68 -4.29
N SER A 23 -8.40 -8.66 -3.88
CA SER A 23 -8.80 -10.07 -3.74
C SER A 23 -9.73 -10.30 -2.54
N SER A 24 -9.52 -9.61 -1.41
CA SER A 24 -10.39 -9.74 -0.24
C SER A 24 -11.74 -9.02 -0.39
N GLY A 25 -11.88 -8.08 -1.34
CA GLY A 25 -13.04 -7.18 -1.41
C GLY A 25 -13.21 -6.29 -0.16
N ARG A 26 -12.19 -6.23 0.71
CA ARG A 26 -12.20 -5.47 1.97
C ARG A 26 -11.76 -4.04 1.71
N THR A 27 -12.19 -3.11 2.57
CA THR A 27 -11.75 -1.72 2.44
C THR A 27 -10.26 -1.58 2.73
N VAL A 28 -9.61 -0.62 2.06
CA VAL A 28 -8.20 -0.26 2.30
C VAL A 28 -7.91 -0.07 3.79
N THR A 29 -8.82 0.54 4.55
CA THR A 29 -8.66 0.76 5.99
C THR A 29 -8.64 -0.55 6.79
N ALA A 30 -9.49 -1.52 6.43
CA ALA A 30 -9.51 -2.82 7.09
C ALA A 30 -8.20 -3.58 6.87
N VAL A 31 -7.72 -3.62 5.63
CA VAL A 31 -6.44 -4.26 5.28
C VAL A 31 -5.26 -3.54 5.94
N ALA A 32 -5.27 -2.20 5.97
CA ALA A 32 -4.21 -1.45 6.64
C ALA A 32 -4.13 -1.74 8.15
N ARG A 33 -5.28 -1.88 8.82
CA ARG A 33 -5.34 -2.24 10.25
C ARG A 33 -4.82 -3.65 10.50
N GLU A 34 -5.13 -4.60 9.61
CA GLU A 34 -4.62 -5.98 9.69
C GLU A 34 -3.11 -6.03 9.53
N LEU A 35 -2.57 -5.30 8.54
CA LEU A 35 -1.14 -5.23 8.25
C LEU A 35 -0.35 -4.33 9.23
N GLY A 36 -1.03 -3.65 10.15
CA GLY A 36 -0.39 -2.71 11.09
C GLY A 36 0.24 -1.48 10.43
N ILE A 37 -0.29 -1.07 9.27
CA ILE A 37 0.21 0.09 8.52
C ILE A 37 -0.79 1.26 8.55
N SER A 38 -0.31 2.45 8.21
CA SER A 38 -1.19 3.60 8.07
C SER A 38 -2.14 3.42 6.87
N SER A 39 -3.44 3.54 7.12
CA SER A 39 -4.50 3.47 6.11
C SER A 39 -4.35 4.54 5.03
N GLU A 40 -3.80 5.69 5.38
CA GLU A 40 -3.51 6.77 4.43
C GLU A 40 -2.38 6.38 3.46
N SER A 41 -1.35 5.70 3.97
CA SER A 41 -0.24 5.19 3.15
C SER A 41 -0.74 4.16 2.15
N LEU A 42 -1.53 3.18 2.61
CA LEU A 42 -2.10 2.15 1.74
C LEU A 42 -3.07 2.76 0.72
N ARG A 43 -3.89 3.74 1.13
CA ARG A 43 -4.82 4.46 0.23
C ARG A 43 -4.06 5.25 -0.84
N GLY A 44 -2.92 5.84 -0.50
CA GLY A 44 -2.03 6.50 -1.44
C GLY A 44 -1.48 5.54 -2.48
N TRP A 45 -0.96 4.38 -2.05
CA TRP A 45 -0.44 3.37 -2.96
C TRP A 45 -1.54 2.76 -3.84
N TYR A 46 -2.71 2.45 -3.26
CA TYR A 46 -3.86 1.92 -4.00
C TYR A 46 -4.36 2.90 -5.06
N ARG A 47 -4.47 4.20 -4.73
CA ARG A 47 -4.78 5.22 -5.73
C ARG A 47 -3.74 5.29 -6.82
N ARG A 48 -2.44 5.29 -6.47
CA ARG A 48 -1.36 5.35 -7.46
C ARG A 48 -1.33 4.13 -8.37
N ALA A 49 -1.61 2.94 -7.85
CA ALA A 49 -1.71 1.71 -8.64
C ALA A 49 -2.89 1.75 -9.62
N LYS A 50 -4.06 2.29 -9.22
CA LYS A 50 -5.21 2.47 -10.13
C LYS A 50 -5.05 3.63 -11.12
N THR A 51 -4.31 4.67 -10.74
CA THR A 51 -3.99 5.85 -11.57
C THR A 51 -2.76 5.65 -12.45
N SER A 52 -2.11 4.49 -12.41
CA SER A 52 -1.21 4.08 -13.49
C SER A 52 -2.02 3.30 -14.52
N PRO A 53 -2.73 3.94 -15.46
CA PRO A 53 -3.05 3.26 -16.69
C PRO A 53 -1.71 2.88 -17.31
N VAL A 54 -1.61 1.60 -17.64
CA VAL A 54 -0.61 1.03 -18.54
C VAL A 54 -0.19 2.05 -19.62
N SER A 55 1.12 2.31 -19.72
CA SER A 55 1.70 2.71 -21.00
C SER A 55 1.81 1.48 -21.89
#